data_AF-A0A0M3KEX3-F1
#
_entry.id   AF-A0A0M3KEX3-F1
#
_cell.length_a   1.000
_cell.length_b   1.000
_cell.length_c   1.000
_cell.angle_alpha   90.00
_cell.angle_beta   90.00
_cell.angle_gamma   90.00
#
_symmetry.space_group_name_H-M   'P 1'
#
loop_
_entity.id
_entity.type
_entity.pdbx_description
1 polymer ?
#
loop_
_entity_poly.entity_id
_entity_poly.type
_entity_poly.pdbx_seq_one_letter_code
_entity_poly.pdbx_strand_id
1 'polypeptide(L)'
;MELDESNLKIDKHTMKQRNLTSGYVRSIRCAIKENENDDDCHVWEFIDAKRRWKSFDSESAKKLHRANKEGISDIEISLDGIDFTVDLDASLMKSEDGTKEYKIRRDVSKAEPAMSASPAPSAATTRSMIKRKATSPSDSGASDAGTAQQTSTTAVKKSKTTATTKEEPESKKASTSKKASGPKKSEPKSEGKDIYDAMLNQVYTERNNNKYYIIQLLEDDTEKRYSVWLRWGRVGYKGQTNLVGCGNDLEKAKKLFCQKFSDKTHNDWSERKKFKKVSGKYDYLPVRSAVHF
;
A
#
# COMPACT_ATOMS: atom_id res chain seq x y z
N MET A 1 -22.67 10.81 13.54
CA MET A 1 -22.80 11.30 12.14
C MET A 1 -22.78 10.07 11.28
N GLU A 2 -23.92 9.39 11.21
CA GLU A 2 -24.17 8.39 10.19
C GLU A 2 -24.00 9.00 8.79
N LEU A 3 -23.69 8.14 7.81
CA LEU A 3 -23.78 8.50 6.41
C LEU A 3 -25.22 8.26 5.95
N ASP A 4 -25.82 9.26 5.32
CA ASP A 4 -26.89 9.02 4.36
C ASP A 4 -26.30 8.24 3.18
N GLU A 5 -26.75 6.99 3.01
CA GLU A 5 -26.25 6.05 2.00
C GLU A 5 -26.46 6.54 0.56
N SER A 6 -27.44 7.44 0.35
CA SER A 6 -27.72 8.11 -0.92
C SER A 6 -26.51 8.85 -1.51
N ASN A 7 -25.51 9.16 -0.68
CA ASN A 7 -24.28 9.84 -1.06
C ASN A 7 -23.15 8.90 -1.56
N LEU A 8 -23.44 7.63 -1.87
CA LEU A 8 -22.45 6.65 -2.35
C LEU A 8 -22.73 6.19 -3.78
N LYS A 9 -21.78 6.39 -4.70
CA LYS A 9 -21.82 5.83 -6.06
C LYS A 9 -20.84 4.68 -6.20
N ILE A 10 -21.35 3.49 -6.52
CA ILE A 10 -20.56 2.29 -6.84
C ILE A 10 -20.44 2.13 -8.35
N ASP A 11 -19.21 1.89 -8.80
CA ASP A 11 -18.85 1.46 -10.14
C ASP A 11 -18.47 -0.03 -10.08
N LYS A 12 -19.29 -0.87 -10.70
CA LYS A 12 -19.19 -2.34 -10.71
C LYS A 12 -18.27 -2.90 -11.80
N HIS A 13 -17.81 -2.05 -12.72
CA HIS A 13 -16.86 -2.43 -13.76
C HIS A 13 -15.43 -2.10 -13.28
N THR A 14 -15.16 -0.84 -12.92
CA THR A 14 -13.82 -0.45 -12.45
C THR A 14 -13.59 -0.70 -10.94
N MET A 15 -14.54 -1.36 -10.28
CA MET A 15 -14.55 -1.82 -8.88
C MET A 15 -14.15 -0.73 -7.88
N LYS A 16 -14.89 0.38 -7.93
CA LYS A 16 -14.67 1.58 -7.10
C LYS A 16 -15.96 2.06 -6.45
N GLN A 17 -15.85 2.52 -5.22
CA GLN A 17 -16.88 3.26 -4.51
C GLN A 17 -16.42 4.70 -4.33
N ARG A 18 -17.21 5.65 -4.83
CA ARG A 18 -17.04 7.09 -4.64
C ARG A 18 -18.06 7.58 -3.63
N ASN A 19 -17.61 8.31 -2.59
CA ASN A 19 -18.51 9.13 -1.79
C ASN A 19 -18.68 10.48 -2.49
N LEU A 20 -19.93 10.86 -2.77
CA LEU A 20 -20.28 12.03 -3.57
C LEU A 20 -20.03 13.33 -2.81
N THR A 21 -20.37 13.38 -1.51
CA THR A 21 -20.20 14.56 -0.64
C THR A 21 -18.73 14.97 -0.47
N SER A 22 -17.80 14.01 -0.42
CA SER A 22 -16.37 14.25 -0.17
C SER A 22 -15.48 14.12 -1.41
N GLY A 23 -16.01 13.54 -2.51
CA GLY A 23 -15.25 13.18 -3.70
C GLY A 23 -14.26 12.00 -3.52
N TYR A 24 -14.13 11.43 -2.31
CA TYR A 24 -13.20 10.34 -2.03
C TYR A 24 -13.57 9.05 -2.78
N VAL A 25 -12.57 8.28 -3.22
CA VAL A 25 -12.75 7.00 -3.92
C VAL A 25 -11.93 5.89 -3.24
N ARG A 26 -12.58 4.78 -2.88
CA ARG A 26 -11.92 3.50 -2.51
C ARG A 26 -12.14 2.46 -3.60
N SER A 27 -11.18 1.55 -3.78
CA SER A 27 -11.44 0.27 -4.45
C SER A 27 -12.31 -0.61 -3.57
N ILE A 28 -13.19 -1.39 -4.20
CA ILE A 28 -14.02 -2.42 -3.56
C ILE A 28 -13.70 -3.80 -4.16
N ARG A 29 -14.38 -4.85 -3.68
CA ARG A 29 -14.23 -6.23 -4.13
C ARG A 29 -15.59 -6.81 -4.49
N CYS A 30 -15.65 -7.75 -5.44
CA CYS A 30 -16.85 -8.54 -5.69
C CYS A 30 -16.82 -9.73 -4.73
N ALA A 31 -17.58 -9.60 -3.64
CA ALA A 31 -17.78 -10.65 -2.65
C ALA A 31 -19.05 -11.44 -3.00
N ILE A 32 -18.96 -12.76 -3.02
CA ILE A 32 -20.03 -13.70 -3.39
C ILE A 32 -20.18 -14.70 -2.25
N LYS A 33 -21.35 -14.72 -1.60
CA LYS A 33 -21.73 -15.80 -0.67
C LYS A 33 -22.20 -17.02 -1.45
N GLU A 34 -22.00 -18.22 -0.91
CA GLU A 34 -22.59 -19.43 -1.52
C GLU A 34 -24.08 -19.57 -1.21
N ASN A 35 -24.50 -19.15 -0.01
CA ASN A 35 -25.88 -19.09 0.46
C ASN A 35 -26.13 -17.78 1.23
N GLU A 36 -27.37 -17.29 1.30
CA GLU A 36 -27.65 -16.00 2.00
C GLU A 36 -27.29 -16.04 3.50
N ASN A 37 -27.54 -17.20 4.12
CA ASN A 37 -27.25 -17.52 5.52
C ASN A 37 -25.78 -17.85 5.80
N ASP A 38 -24.89 -17.83 4.80
CA ASP A 38 -23.47 -18.15 4.96
C ASP A 38 -22.71 -16.91 5.43
N ASP A 39 -21.91 -17.02 6.49
CA ASP A 39 -21.05 -15.91 6.93
C ASP A 39 -19.84 -15.72 6.00
N ASP A 40 -19.36 -16.80 5.37
CA ASP A 40 -18.18 -16.74 4.50
C ASP A 40 -18.54 -16.20 3.11
N CYS A 41 -17.83 -15.14 2.72
CA CYS A 41 -17.94 -14.51 1.42
C CYS A 41 -16.67 -14.80 0.61
N HIS A 42 -16.78 -15.34 -0.59
CA HIS A 42 -15.62 -15.54 -1.48
C HIS A 42 -15.37 -14.33 -2.38
N VAL A 43 -14.10 -14.00 -2.62
CA VAL A 43 -13.68 -12.99 -3.59
C VAL A 43 -12.71 -13.63 -4.58
N TRP A 44 -12.99 -13.44 -5.86
CA TRP A 44 -12.04 -13.72 -6.93
C TRP A 44 -11.08 -12.55 -7.12
N GLU A 45 -9.78 -12.84 -7.21
CA GLU A 45 -8.74 -11.85 -7.50
C GLU A 45 -7.73 -12.32 -8.54
N PHE A 46 -7.19 -11.40 -9.33
CA PHE A 46 -6.03 -11.64 -10.21
C PHE A 46 -4.86 -10.73 -9.84
N ILE A 47 -3.63 -11.20 -10.05
CA ILE A 47 -2.43 -10.42 -9.74
C ILE A 47 -2.03 -9.55 -10.95
N ASP A 48 -2.07 -8.24 -10.79
CA ASP A 48 -1.66 -7.32 -11.86
C ASP A 48 -0.14 -7.33 -12.10
N ALA A 49 0.29 -6.80 -13.25
CA ALA A 49 1.72 -6.68 -13.62
C ALA A 49 2.56 -5.84 -12.63
N LYS A 50 1.94 -5.18 -11.64
CA LYS A 50 2.61 -4.45 -10.55
C LYS A 50 2.65 -5.29 -9.25
N ARG A 51 2.38 -6.60 -9.38
CA ARG A 51 2.32 -7.64 -8.34
C ARG A 51 1.29 -7.34 -7.24
N ARG A 52 0.10 -6.84 -7.62
CA ARG A 52 -0.99 -6.52 -6.69
C ARG A 52 -2.25 -7.28 -7.07
N TRP A 53 -2.86 -7.95 -6.10
CA TRP A 53 -4.20 -8.51 -6.26
C TRP A 53 -5.23 -7.40 -6.52
N LYS A 54 -5.97 -7.55 -7.62
CA LYS A 54 -7.18 -6.82 -7.98
C LYS A 54 -8.37 -7.78 -7.85
N SER A 55 -9.51 -7.30 -7.36
CA SER A 55 -10.79 -7.96 -7.61
C SER A 55 -11.08 -8.02 -9.11
N PHE A 56 -11.70 -9.11 -9.57
CA PHE A 56 -12.46 -9.07 -10.82
C PHE A 56 -13.66 -8.11 -10.70
N ASP A 57 -14.21 -7.71 -11.84
CA ASP A 57 -15.47 -6.98 -11.93
C ASP A 57 -16.67 -7.85 -11.50
N SER A 58 -17.85 -7.24 -11.43
CA SER A 58 -19.08 -7.91 -10.94
C SER A 58 -19.68 -8.95 -11.90
N GLU A 59 -19.22 -9.08 -13.14
CA GLU A 59 -19.67 -10.11 -14.09
C GLU A 59 -18.65 -11.26 -14.14
N SER A 60 -17.37 -10.98 -14.39
CA SER A 60 -16.32 -12.00 -14.44
C SER A 60 -16.22 -12.79 -13.12
N ALA A 61 -16.34 -12.12 -11.97
CA ALA A 61 -16.35 -12.81 -10.66
C ALA A 61 -17.51 -13.82 -10.52
N LYS A 62 -18.66 -13.55 -11.15
CA LYS A 62 -19.81 -14.47 -11.14
C LYS A 62 -19.61 -15.64 -12.11
N LYS A 63 -19.05 -15.39 -13.29
CA LYS A 63 -18.66 -16.43 -14.26
C LYS A 63 -17.69 -17.42 -13.61
N LEU A 64 -16.62 -16.92 -13.00
CA LEU A 64 -15.62 -17.71 -12.27
C LEU A 64 -16.24 -18.50 -11.10
N HIS A 65 -17.09 -17.88 -10.28
CA HIS A 65 -17.75 -18.57 -9.17
C HIS A 65 -18.67 -19.70 -9.65
N ARG A 66 -19.41 -19.49 -10.75
CA ARG A 66 -20.24 -20.52 -11.35
C ARG A 66 -19.39 -21.68 -11.89
N ALA A 67 -18.37 -21.39 -12.70
CA ALA A 67 -17.48 -22.39 -13.27
C ALA A 67 -16.84 -23.28 -12.19
N ASN A 68 -16.31 -22.67 -11.12
CA ASN A 68 -15.77 -23.39 -9.95
C ASN A 68 -16.84 -24.28 -9.27
N LYS A 69 -18.11 -23.87 -9.23
CA LYS A 69 -19.20 -24.65 -8.61
C LYS A 69 -19.69 -25.79 -9.52
N GLU A 70 -19.60 -25.61 -10.83
CA GLU A 70 -20.03 -26.58 -11.85
C GLU A 70 -18.90 -27.53 -12.30
N GLY A 71 -17.66 -27.31 -11.83
CA GLY A 71 -16.49 -28.15 -12.15
C GLY A 71 -15.90 -27.89 -13.54
N ILE A 72 -16.14 -26.70 -14.10
CA ILE A 72 -15.63 -26.28 -15.41
C ILE A 72 -14.20 -25.73 -15.23
N SER A 73 -13.21 -26.34 -15.87
CA SER A 73 -11.80 -25.92 -15.83
C SER A 73 -11.57 -24.61 -16.59
N ASP A 74 -12.08 -24.52 -17.82
CA ASP A 74 -11.78 -23.48 -18.79
C ASP A 74 -12.97 -22.55 -19.02
N ILE A 75 -12.79 -21.24 -18.82
CA ILE A 75 -13.84 -20.24 -19.03
C ILE A 75 -13.33 -18.92 -19.61
N GLU A 76 -14.10 -18.34 -20.52
CA GLU A 76 -13.83 -17.04 -21.13
C GLU A 76 -14.45 -15.88 -20.32
N ILE A 77 -13.67 -14.82 -20.09
CA ILE A 77 -14.10 -13.59 -19.43
C ILE A 77 -13.54 -12.34 -20.13
N SER A 78 -14.19 -11.18 -19.95
CA SER A 78 -13.74 -9.90 -20.52
C SER A 78 -13.33 -8.93 -19.41
N LEU A 79 -12.12 -8.37 -19.50
CA LEU A 79 -11.54 -7.47 -18.50
C LEU A 79 -10.92 -6.23 -19.12
N ASP A 80 -11.36 -5.04 -18.65
CA ASP A 80 -10.93 -3.73 -19.17
C ASP A 80 -11.10 -3.62 -20.72
N GLY A 81 -11.99 -4.42 -21.33
CA GLY A 81 -12.22 -4.49 -22.79
C GLY A 81 -11.29 -5.43 -23.56
N ILE A 82 -10.75 -6.46 -22.90
CA ILE A 82 -9.86 -7.48 -23.47
C ILE A 82 -10.33 -8.84 -22.97
N ASP A 83 -10.44 -9.82 -23.87
CA ASP A 83 -10.93 -11.15 -23.54
C ASP A 83 -9.79 -12.10 -23.13
N PHE A 84 -10.10 -12.96 -22.15
CA PHE A 84 -9.16 -13.86 -21.49
C PHE A 84 -9.75 -15.26 -21.36
N THR A 85 -9.00 -16.28 -21.77
CA THR A 85 -9.22 -17.66 -21.37
C THR A 85 -8.67 -17.85 -19.96
N VAL A 86 -9.48 -18.41 -19.07
CA VAL A 86 -9.12 -18.71 -17.68
C VAL A 86 -9.07 -20.21 -17.49
N ASP A 87 -7.93 -20.69 -17.00
CA ASP A 87 -7.69 -22.04 -16.54
C ASP A 87 -7.77 -22.02 -15.00
N LEU A 88 -8.87 -22.55 -14.44
CA LEU A 88 -9.10 -22.57 -13.00
C LEU A 88 -8.15 -23.55 -12.27
N ASP A 89 -7.81 -24.67 -12.90
CA ASP A 89 -6.98 -25.74 -12.30
C ASP A 89 -5.51 -25.31 -12.15
N ALA A 90 -4.93 -24.67 -13.17
CA ALA A 90 -3.64 -24.00 -13.06
C ALA A 90 -3.73 -22.64 -12.34
N SER A 91 -4.95 -22.13 -12.10
CA SER A 91 -5.24 -20.81 -11.54
C SER A 91 -4.52 -19.68 -12.30
N LEU A 92 -4.69 -19.69 -13.62
CA LEU A 92 -4.12 -18.74 -14.59
C LEU A 92 -5.21 -18.15 -15.48
N MET A 93 -4.96 -16.95 -16.02
CA MET A 93 -5.71 -16.43 -17.16
C MET A 93 -4.77 -15.81 -18.18
N LYS A 94 -5.07 -16.01 -19.46
CA LYS A 94 -4.26 -15.59 -20.61
C LYS A 94 -5.15 -14.87 -21.62
N SER A 95 -4.69 -13.75 -22.16
CA SER A 95 -5.37 -13.11 -23.29
C SER A 95 -5.18 -13.92 -24.57
N GLU A 96 -6.14 -13.85 -25.50
CA GLU A 96 -6.09 -14.56 -26.79
C GLU A 96 -4.80 -14.26 -27.58
N ASP A 97 -4.35 -13.01 -27.54
CA ASP A 97 -3.10 -12.54 -28.15
C ASP A 97 -1.80 -13.06 -27.48
N GLY A 98 -1.91 -13.80 -26.37
CA GLY A 98 -0.79 -14.30 -25.56
C GLY A 98 0.03 -13.21 -24.84
N THR A 99 -0.30 -11.92 -24.99
CA THR A 99 0.54 -10.81 -24.46
C THR A 99 0.42 -10.62 -22.95
N LYS A 100 -0.63 -11.15 -22.32
CA LYS A 100 -0.92 -10.98 -20.89
C LYS A 100 -1.27 -12.31 -20.26
N GLU A 101 -0.42 -12.75 -19.34
CA GLU A 101 -0.71 -13.84 -18.41
C GLU A 101 -0.80 -13.28 -16.98
N TYR A 102 -1.83 -13.69 -16.23
CA TYR A 102 -2.01 -13.33 -14.83
C TYR A 102 -2.38 -14.57 -14.00
N LYS A 103 -1.85 -14.67 -12.77
CA LYS A 103 -2.33 -15.65 -11.80
C LYS A 103 -3.63 -15.17 -11.15
N ILE A 104 -4.56 -16.09 -10.95
CA ILE A 104 -5.86 -15.85 -10.32
C ILE A 104 -5.96 -16.58 -8.98
N ARG A 105 -7.00 -16.29 -8.19
CA ARG A 105 -7.32 -17.02 -6.95
C ARG A 105 -8.75 -16.75 -6.47
N ARG A 106 -9.26 -17.66 -5.65
CA ARG A 106 -10.45 -17.52 -4.80
C ARG A 106 -10.02 -17.46 -3.33
N ASP A 107 -10.23 -16.32 -2.67
CA ASP A 107 -9.96 -16.12 -1.22
C ASP A 107 -11.29 -16.01 -0.45
N VAL A 108 -11.29 -16.39 0.84
CA VAL A 108 -12.35 -16.01 1.79
C VAL A 108 -12.13 -14.56 2.26
N SER A 109 -13.18 -13.75 2.20
CA SER A 109 -13.15 -12.30 2.37
C SER A 109 -13.57 -11.84 3.76
N LYS A 110 -12.58 -11.57 4.61
CA LYS A 110 -12.76 -10.98 5.94
C LYS A 110 -12.96 -9.45 5.87
N ALA A 111 -13.86 -9.00 5.00
CA ALA A 111 -14.06 -7.58 4.69
C ALA A 111 -15.53 -7.16 4.83
N GLU A 112 -15.75 -6.14 5.65
CA GLU A 112 -17.05 -5.48 5.84
C GLU A 112 -17.75 -5.12 4.53
N PRO A 113 -19.09 -5.29 4.44
CA PRO A 113 -19.89 -4.80 3.32
C PRO A 113 -19.59 -3.33 2.98
N ALA A 114 -19.52 -3.02 1.69
CA ALA A 114 -19.06 -1.72 1.19
C ALA A 114 -19.88 -0.50 1.68
N MET A 115 -21.08 -0.72 2.22
CA MET A 115 -21.96 0.31 2.78
C MET A 115 -21.81 0.45 4.30
N SER A 116 -21.65 -0.66 5.05
CA SER A 116 -21.32 -0.65 6.49
C SER A 116 -19.90 -0.14 6.80
N ALA A 117 -18.93 -0.41 5.92
CA ALA A 117 -17.53 -0.09 6.15
C ALA A 117 -17.30 1.42 6.30
N SER A 118 -16.77 1.83 7.46
CA SER A 118 -16.78 3.20 8.02
C SER A 118 -16.51 4.34 7.02
N PRO A 119 -17.04 5.55 7.27
CA PRO A 119 -17.00 6.66 6.32
C PRO A 119 -15.62 6.93 5.73
N ALA A 120 -15.58 7.04 4.41
CA ALA A 120 -14.46 7.61 3.71
C ALA A 120 -14.14 9.01 4.29
N PRO A 121 -12.93 9.26 4.84
CA PRO A 121 -12.62 10.54 5.45
C PRO A 121 -12.71 11.65 4.38
N SER A 122 -13.29 12.79 4.74
CA SER A 122 -13.50 13.88 3.77
C SER A 122 -12.20 14.31 3.09
N ALA A 123 -12.25 14.91 1.91
CA ALA A 123 -11.05 15.41 1.24
C ALA A 123 -10.26 16.41 2.12
N ALA A 124 -10.95 17.20 2.95
CA ALA A 124 -10.34 18.08 3.94
C ALA A 124 -9.71 17.30 5.11
N THR A 125 -10.42 16.30 5.66
CA THR A 125 -9.92 15.42 6.74
C THR A 125 -8.69 14.63 6.28
N THR A 126 -8.70 14.12 5.05
CA THR A 126 -7.57 13.40 4.46
C THR A 126 -6.35 14.32 4.29
N ARG A 127 -6.55 15.56 3.81
CA ARG A 127 -5.49 16.57 3.71
C ARG A 127 -4.96 17.00 5.08
N SER A 128 -5.82 17.14 6.09
CA SER A 128 -5.41 17.55 7.45
C SER A 128 -4.72 16.43 8.22
N MET A 129 -5.10 15.17 8.03
CA MET A 129 -4.37 14.00 8.54
C MET A 129 -2.96 13.90 7.92
N ILE A 130 -2.83 14.14 6.62
CA ILE A 130 -1.52 14.22 5.95
C ILE A 130 -0.68 15.38 6.53
N LYS A 131 -1.27 16.57 6.75
CA LYS A 131 -0.55 17.71 7.32
C LYS A 131 -0.14 17.50 8.78
N ARG A 132 -1.03 16.99 9.65
CA ARG A 132 -0.73 16.72 11.07
C ARG A 132 0.37 15.68 11.24
N LYS A 133 0.42 14.65 10.38
CA LYS A 133 1.50 13.63 10.40
C LYS A 133 2.87 14.16 9.92
N ALA A 134 2.94 15.38 9.39
CA ALA A 134 4.19 16.04 9.00
C ALA A 134 4.73 17.01 10.07
N THR A 135 4.03 17.21 11.20
CA THR A 135 4.35 18.23 12.22
C THR A 135 4.45 17.65 13.64
N SER A 136 4.82 16.38 13.78
CA SER A 136 5.09 15.75 15.07
C SER A 136 6.60 15.55 15.25
N PRO A 137 7.26 16.25 16.19
CA PRO A 137 8.60 15.88 16.64
C PRO A 137 8.57 14.47 17.26
N SER A 138 9.68 13.76 17.16
CA SER A 138 9.89 12.48 17.85
C SER A 138 10.84 12.68 19.01
N ASP A 139 10.43 12.29 20.22
CA ASP A 139 11.37 11.95 21.29
C ASP A 139 10.85 10.79 22.15
N SER A 140 11.79 10.20 22.87
CA SER A 140 11.71 9.14 23.88
C SER A 140 11.41 9.73 25.27
N GLY A 141 10.93 9.00 26.28
CA GLY A 141 10.51 7.60 26.36
C GLY A 141 10.29 7.14 27.83
N ALA A 142 9.88 5.88 28.02
CA ALA A 142 9.77 5.11 29.29
C ALA A 142 8.57 5.37 30.25
N SER A 143 7.99 4.24 30.75
CA SER A 143 7.38 3.94 32.09
C SER A 143 6.44 4.94 32.81
N ASP A 144 5.34 4.55 33.50
CA ASP A 144 4.78 3.22 33.84
C ASP A 144 3.22 3.26 34.04
N ALA A 145 2.64 2.12 34.47
CA ALA A 145 1.24 1.80 34.81
C ALA A 145 0.29 2.89 35.38
N GLY A 146 -1.02 2.76 35.08
CA GLY A 146 -2.08 3.65 35.61
C GLY A 146 -3.52 3.31 35.16
N THR A 147 -4.13 2.34 35.82
CA THR A 147 -5.49 1.78 35.65
C THR A 147 -6.68 2.76 35.53
N ALA A 148 -7.66 2.39 34.68
CA ALA A 148 -9.13 2.60 34.78
C ALA A 148 -9.88 3.87 34.24
N GLN A 149 -10.84 3.55 33.37
CA GLN A 149 -12.27 3.93 33.39
C GLN A 149 -12.79 5.15 32.59
N GLN A 150 -14.07 5.03 32.22
CA GLN A 150 -14.86 5.94 31.39
C GLN A 150 -15.32 7.17 32.20
N THR A 151 -15.62 8.26 31.51
CA THR A 151 -16.92 8.95 31.70
C THR A 151 -17.27 9.83 30.50
N SER A 152 -18.57 10.00 30.28
CA SER A 152 -19.16 10.82 29.22
C SER A 152 -19.92 12.01 29.83
N THR A 153 -19.79 13.19 29.25
CA THR A 153 -20.76 14.30 29.42
C THR A 153 -20.85 15.16 28.16
N THR A 154 -21.89 16.00 28.10
CA THR A 154 -22.39 16.68 26.90
C THR A 154 -22.48 18.20 27.07
N ALA A 155 -22.78 18.92 25.97
CA ALA A 155 -23.31 20.30 25.93
C ALA A 155 -22.29 21.45 26.24
N VAL A 156 -22.44 22.72 25.80
CA VAL A 156 -23.41 23.33 24.87
C VAL A 156 -22.83 24.58 24.10
N LYS A 157 -23.67 25.23 23.28
CA LYS A 157 -23.41 26.25 22.22
C LYS A 157 -23.02 27.69 22.68
N LYS A 158 -22.53 28.49 21.69
CA LYS A 158 -22.55 29.99 21.57
C LYS A 158 -21.60 30.80 22.50
N SER A 159 -21.25 32.10 22.31
CA SER A 159 -21.07 33.06 21.16
C SER A 159 -20.58 34.43 21.74
N LYS A 160 -20.29 35.58 21.09
CA LYS A 160 -20.41 36.17 19.72
C LYS A 160 -19.54 37.48 19.62
N THR A 161 -18.80 37.71 18.52
CA THR A 161 -18.11 39.00 18.15
C THR A 161 -17.02 39.50 19.14
N THR A 162 -16.15 40.48 18.86
CA THR A 162 -16.13 41.63 17.90
C THR A 162 -14.71 41.87 17.31
N ALA A 163 -14.54 42.78 16.35
CA ALA A 163 -13.29 43.06 15.63
C ALA A 163 -12.83 44.52 15.72
N THR A 164 -11.53 44.77 15.48
CA THR A 164 -10.94 46.07 15.08
C THR A 164 -9.80 45.82 14.08
N THR A 165 -9.53 46.78 13.19
CA THR A 165 -8.67 46.66 11.99
C THR A 165 -7.40 47.51 12.08
N LYS A 166 -6.29 47.05 11.46
CA LYS A 166 -5.14 47.79 10.84
C LYS A 166 -3.88 46.88 10.84
N GLU A 167 -2.94 46.91 9.90
CA GLU A 167 -2.87 47.45 8.52
C GLU A 167 -1.75 46.67 7.76
N GLU A 168 -1.61 46.83 6.45
CA GLU A 168 -0.61 46.12 5.61
C GLU A 168 0.74 46.89 5.50
N PRO A 169 1.88 46.29 5.05
CA PRO A 169 2.05 45.86 3.65
C PRO A 169 2.84 44.55 3.41
N GLU A 170 2.79 44.07 2.16
CA GLU A 170 3.52 42.89 1.66
C GLU A 170 5.05 42.88 1.88
N SER A 171 5.62 41.68 1.99
CA SER A 171 6.76 41.30 1.12
C SER A 171 6.71 39.81 0.74
N LYS A 172 7.04 39.51 -0.52
CA LYS A 172 6.81 38.18 -1.14
C LYS A 172 8.09 37.35 -1.23
N LYS A 173 8.08 36.10 -0.72
CA LYS A 173 8.91 35.01 -1.27
C LYS A 173 8.32 33.63 -0.95
N ALA A 174 8.03 32.84 -1.98
CA ALA A 174 7.38 31.54 -1.85
C ALA A 174 8.38 30.38 -1.74
N SER A 175 8.18 29.51 -0.74
CA SER A 175 8.89 28.22 -0.60
C SER A 175 8.04 27.08 -1.18
N THR A 176 8.05 26.97 -2.51
CA THR A 176 7.19 26.03 -3.26
C THR A 176 7.54 24.56 -2.97
N SER A 177 6.78 23.92 -2.08
CA SER A 177 6.88 22.50 -1.75
C SER A 177 6.58 21.61 -2.97
N LYS A 178 7.62 21.28 -3.74
CA LYS A 178 7.51 20.35 -4.88
C LYS A 178 7.25 18.94 -4.37
N LYS A 179 6.02 18.49 -4.59
CA LYS A 179 5.55 17.12 -4.35
C LYS A 179 6.28 16.13 -5.27
N ALA A 180 7.39 15.58 -4.80
CA ALA A 180 8.15 14.57 -5.54
C ALA A 180 7.30 13.33 -5.84
N SER A 181 7.13 13.03 -7.13
CA SER A 181 6.75 11.68 -7.58
C SER A 181 7.90 10.71 -7.29
N GLY A 182 7.62 9.41 -7.31
CA GLY A 182 8.69 8.40 -7.39
C GLY A 182 9.59 8.63 -8.62
N PRO A 183 10.82 8.10 -8.61
CA PRO A 183 11.79 8.37 -9.67
C PRO A 183 11.24 8.01 -11.05
N LYS A 184 11.44 8.92 -12.01
CA LYS A 184 11.67 8.50 -13.40
C LYS A 184 13.00 7.74 -13.43
N LYS A 185 13.15 6.77 -14.35
CA LYS A 185 14.32 5.89 -14.55
C LYS A 185 15.57 6.22 -13.70
N SER A 186 15.88 5.29 -12.79
CA SER A 186 17.12 5.21 -12.03
C SER A 186 17.23 3.78 -11.52
N GLU A 187 18.24 3.02 -11.94
CA GLU A 187 18.35 1.59 -11.62
C GLU A 187 19.09 1.34 -10.27
N PRO A 188 18.86 0.20 -9.58
CA PRO A 188 19.60 -0.14 -8.37
C PRO A 188 21.09 -0.32 -8.69
N LYS A 189 21.97 0.37 -7.94
CA LYS A 189 23.40 0.35 -8.22
C LYS A 189 24.00 -1.06 -8.01
N SER A 190 24.63 -1.57 -9.04
CA SER A 190 25.58 -2.67 -8.99
C SER A 190 27.02 -2.14 -8.94
N GLU A 191 27.85 -2.73 -8.07
CA GLU A 191 29.30 -2.67 -8.18
C GLU A 191 29.83 -4.12 -8.18
N GLY A 192 30.33 -4.57 -9.33
CA GLY A 192 30.62 -5.98 -9.57
C GLY A 192 29.38 -6.86 -9.40
N LYS A 193 29.47 -7.90 -8.55
CA LYS A 193 28.41 -8.88 -8.32
C LYS A 193 27.41 -8.48 -7.22
N ASP A 194 27.63 -7.35 -6.54
CA ASP A 194 26.83 -6.93 -5.39
C ASP A 194 25.89 -5.77 -5.76
N ILE A 195 24.59 -6.08 -5.82
CA ILE A 195 23.48 -5.15 -6.05
C ILE A 195 22.97 -4.64 -4.70
N TYR A 196 22.93 -3.33 -4.51
CA TYR A 196 22.43 -2.71 -3.27
C TYR A 196 20.89 -2.56 -3.28
N ASP A 197 20.20 -3.71 -3.19
CA ASP A 197 18.75 -3.83 -3.02
C ASP A 197 18.41 -4.86 -1.93
N ALA A 198 17.65 -4.44 -0.91
CA ALA A 198 17.19 -5.28 0.18
C ALA A 198 15.67 -5.20 0.34
N MET A 199 14.99 -6.32 0.05
CA MET A 199 13.61 -6.58 0.47
C MET A 199 13.62 -7.22 1.86
N LEU A 200 13.02 -6.56 2.85
CA LEU A 200 12.89 -7.07 4.21
C LEU A 200 11.41 -7.30 4.57
N ASN A 201 11.14 -8.36 5.34
CA ASN A 201 9.78 -8.69 5.80
C ASN A 201 9.73 -8.99 7.30
N GLN A 202 8.66 -8.61 7.98
CA GLN A 202 8.45 -8.86 9.41
C GLN A 202 7.01 -9.32 9.64
N VAL A 203 6.86 -10.55 10.13
CA VAL A 203 5.57 -11.14 10.49
C VAL A 203 5.51 -11.34 12.00
N TYR A 204 4.47 -10.81 12.63
CA TYR A 204 4.04 -11.21 13.97
C TYR A 204 2.67 -11.90 13.85
N THR A 205 2.65 -13.22 13.98
CA THR A 205 1.47 -14.07 13.75
C THR A 205 0.33 -13.73 14.72
N GLU A 206 0.63 -13.69 16.02
CA GLU A 206 -0.29 -13.38 17.13
C GLU A 206 -1.14 -12.12 16.93
N ARG A 207 -0.61 -11.12 16.20
CA ARG A 207 -1.24 -9.81 16.01
C ARG A 207 -1.53 -9.51 14.54
N ASN A 208 -1.56 -10.53 13.67
CA ASN A 208 -1.74 -10.42 12.22
C ASN A 208 -0.97 -9.22 11.62
N ASN A 209 0.32 -9.11 11.97
CA ASN A 209 1.13 -7.93 11.70
C ASN A 209 2.24 -8.25 10.70
N ASN A 210 1.89 -8.16 9.42
CA ASN A 210 2.79 -8.40 8.28
C ASN A 210 3.29 -7.06 7.69
N LYS A 211 4.58 -6.76 7.84
CA LYS A 211 5.21 -5.46 7.50
C LYS A 211 6.43 -5.67 6.61
N TYR A 212 6.55 -4.89 5.53
CA TYR A 212 7.75 -4.86 4.69
C TYR A 212 8.58 -3.60 4.91
N TYR A 213 9.87 -3.70 4.59
CA TYR A 213 10.81 -2.59 4.51
C TYR A 213 11.75 -2.83 3.32
N ILE A 214 11.82 -1.87 2.39
CA ILE A 214 12.68 -1.89 1.20
C ILE A 214 13.79 -0.85 1.39
N ILE A 215 15.01 -1.22 1.02
CA ILE A 215 16.19 -0.36 1.01
C ILE A 215 16.83 -0.52 -0.38
N GLN A 216 17.00 0.57 -1.13
CA GLN A 216 17.65 0.58 -2.45
C GLN A 216 18.65 1.73 -2.52
N LEU A 217 19.87 1.46 -2.99
CA LEU A 217 20.84 2.49 -3.36
C LEU A 217 20.70 2.78 -4.86
N LEU A 218 20.35 4.01 -5.18
CA LEU A 218 20.13 4.49 -6.55
C LEU A 218 21.28 5.42 -6.95
N GLU A 219 21.75 5.28 -8.19
CA GLU A 219 22.53 6.29 -8.91
C GLU A 219 21.60 7.01 -9.91
N ASP A 220 21.91 8.26 -10.23
CA ASP A 220 21.18 9.08 -11.19
C ASP A 220 21.73 8.86 -12.62
N ASP A 221 20.86 8.54 -13.58
CA ASP A 221 21.21 8.26 -14.98
C ASP A 221 22.01 9.40 -15.66
N THR A 222 21.95 10.63 -15.13
CA THR A 222 22.45 11.85 -15.80
C THR A 222 23.66 12.51 -15.13
N GLU A 223 23.85 12.30 -13.83
CA GLU A 223 24.92 12.89 -13.02
C GLU A 223 25.40 11.86 -11.99
N LYS A 224 26.66 11.89 -11.57
CA LYS A 224 27.14 11.06 -10.45
C LYS A 224 26.56 11.54 -9.11
N ARG A 225 25.27 11.23 -8.88
CA ARG A 225 24.51 11.52 -7.66
C ARG A 225 23.89 10.24 -7.13
N TYR A 226 24.07 10.02 -5.83
CA TYR A 226 23.57 8.84 -5.13
C TYR A 226 22.43 9.21 -4.19
N SER A 227 21.45 8.33 -4.08
CA SER A 227 20.34 8.46 -3.13
C SER A 227 19.98 7.09 -2.56
N VAL A 228 19.63 7.04 -1.26
CA VAL A 228 19.04 5.84 -0.66
C VAL A 228 17.53 6.00 -0.63
N TRP A 229 16.83 5.16 -1.39
CA TRP A 229 15.38 5.06 -1.32
C TRP A 229 14.95 4.02 -0.29
N LEU A 230 13.98 4.41 0.53
CA LEU A 230 13.45 3.62 1.64
C LEU A 230 11.93 3.54 1.48
N ARG A 231 11.33 2.35 1.55
CA ARG A 231 9.87 2.20 1.47
C ARG A 231 9.36 1.12 2.42
N TRP A 232 8.36 1.43 3.24
CA TRP A 232 7.89 0.53 4.28
C TRP A 232 6.38 0.60 4.54
N GLY A 233 5.78 -0.47 5.05
CA GLY A 233 4.37 -0.46 5.42
C GLY A 233 3.80 -1.86 5.70
N ARG A 234 2.49 -1.95 5.89
CA ARG A 234 1.77 -3.23 5.91
C ARG A 234 1.80 -3.86 4.52
N VAL A 235 2.12 -5.15 4.41
CA VAL A 235 2.14 -5.89 3.13
C VAL A 235 0.78 -5.78 2.43
N GLY A 236 0.80 -5.62 1.10
CA GLY A 236 -0.36 -5.31 0.26
C GLY A 236 -0.67 -3.80 0.10
N TYR A 237 -0.19 -2.94 1.00
CA TYR A 237 -0.45 -1.49 0.96
C TYR A 237 0.72 -0.68 0.37
N LYS A 238 0.42 0.51 -0.16
CA LYS A 238 1.43 1.41 -0.77
C LYS A 238 2.61 1.75 0.15
N GLY A 239 2.35 1.81 1.46
CA GLY A 239 3.34 2.16 2.47
C GLY A 239 3.64 3.66 2.53
N GLN A 240 4.72 3.99 3.24
CA GLN A 240 5.40 5.28 3.23
C GLN A 240 6.72 5.14 2.46
N THR A 241 7.23 6.23 1.91
CA THR A 241 8.51 6.31 1.21
C THR A 241 9.36 7.46 1.77
N ASN A 242 10.67 7.30 1.77
CA ASN A 242 11.65 8.37 1.95
C ASN A 242 12.75 8.23 0.90
N LEU A 243 13.33 9.35 0.44
CA LEU A 243 14.44 9.38 -0.50
C LEU A 243 15.51 10.29 0.11
N VAL A 244 16.64 9.71 0.52
CA VAL A 244 17.72 10.44 1.17
C VAL A 244 18.83 10.69 0.15
N GLY A 245 18.87 11.90 -0.38
CA GLY A 245 19.94 12.34 -1.28
C GLY A 245 21.28 12.38 -0.55
N CYS A 246 22.28 11.69 -1.08
CA CYS A 246 23.63 11.65 -0.53
C CYS A 246 24.57 12.66 -1.19
N GLY A 247 24.22 13.12 -2.41
CA GLY A 247 25.06 13.95 -3.26
C GLY A 247 25.94 13.08 -4.16
N ASN A 248 27.12 13.56 -4.53
CA ASN A 248 28.14 12.79 -5.26
C ASN A 248 28.94 11.81 -4.37
N ASP A 249 28.55 11.65 -3.10
CA ASP A 249 29.19 10.78 -2.12
C ASP A 249 28.53 9.38 -2.08
N LEU A 250 29.20 8.42 -2.73
CA LEU A 250 28.78 7.02 -2.79
C LEU A 250 28.97 6.29 -1.45
N GLU A 251 30.05 6.56 -0.72
CA GLU A 251 30.35 5.86 0.54
C GLU A 251 29.37 6.24 1.65
N LYS A 252 28.91 7.49 1.67
CA LYS A 252 27.78 7.93 2.50
C LYS A 252 26.47 7.22 2.13
N ALA A 253 26.22 6.98 0.84
CA ALA A 253 25.05 6.21 0.40
C ALA A 253 25.13 4.74 0.82
N LYS A 254 26.28 4.09 0.63
CA LYS A 254 26.57 2.72 1.11
C LYS A 254 26.43 2.63 2.63
N LYS A 255 27.06 3.55 3.38
CA LYS A 255 27.00 3.61 4.84
C LYS A 255 25.56 3.76 5.35
N LEU A 256 24.77 4.63 4.73
CA LEU A 256 23.35 4.79 5.07
C LEU A 256 22.52 3.54 4.74
N PHE A 257 22.76 2.90 3.59
CA PHE A 257 22.12 1.63 3.22
C PHE A 257 22.44 0.54 4.26
N CYS A 258 23.72 0.30 4.53
CA CYS A 258 24.20 -0.74 5.45
C CYS A 258 23.71 -0.52 6.88
N GLN A 259 23.73 0.74 7.36
CA GLN A 259 23.14 1.09 8.66
C GLN A 259 21.64 0.78 8.69
N LYS A 260 20.88 1.18 7.66
CA LYS A 260 19.43 0.93 7.61
C LYS A 260 19.09 -0.56 7.47
N PHE A 261 19.96 -1.37 6.88
CA PHE A 261 19.83 -2.82 6.90
C PHE A 261 20.02 -3.37 8.32
N SER A 262 21.17 -3.06 8.96
CA SER A 262 21.51 -3.54 10.31
C SER A 262 20.53 -3.07 11.39
N ASP A 263 20.05 -1.81 11.34
CA ASP A 263 18.97 -1.28 12.20
C ASP A 263 17.75 -2.23 12.27
N LYS A 264 17.37 -2.80 11.12
CA LYS A 264 16.14 -3.58 10.93
C LYS A 264 16.34 -5.07 11.15
N THR A 265 17.54 -5.60 10.91
CA THR A 265 17.81 -7.05 10.90
C THR A 265 18.76 -7.53 12.01
N HIS A 266 19.57 -6.64 12.61
CA HIS A 266 20.74 -7.00 13.43
C HIS A 266 21.71 -7.95 12.69
N ASN A 267 21.88 -7.75 11.38
CA ASN A 267 22.85 -8.44 10.53
C ASN A 267 23.56 -7.40 9.66
N ASP A 268 24.85 -7.60 9.36
CA ASP A 268 25.58 -6.70 8.46
C ASP A 268 25.42 -7.07 6.98
N TRP A 269 25.37 -6.05 6.13
CA TRP A 269 25.10 -6.22 4.70
C TRP A 269 26.17 -7.04 3.95
N SER A 270 27.43 -6.89 4.34
CA SER A 270 28.55 -7.68 3.82
C SER A 270 28.40 -9.18 4.11
N GLU A 271 27.77 -9.52 5.24
CA GLU A 271 27.54 -10.90 5.70
C GLU A 271 26.19 -11.46 5.26
N ARG A 272 25.39 -10.75 4.43
CA ARG A 272 24.01 -11.14 4.05
C ARG A 272 23.82 -12.55 3.45
N LYS A 273 24.90 -13.21 3.01
CA LYS A 273 24.90 -14.62 2.56
C LYS A 273 24.83 -15.63 3.73
N LYS A 274 25.23 -15.21 4.94
CA LYS A 274 25.16 -15.95 6.21
C LYS A 274 24.03 -15.45 7.13
N PHE A 275 23.03 -14.75 6.56
CA PHE A 275 21.99 -14.04 7.31
C PHE A 275 21.30 -14.93 8.36
N LYS A 276 21.19 -14.44 9.59
CA LYS A 276 20.50 -15.11 10.70
C LYS A 276 19.25 -14.34 11.11
N LYS A 277 18.10 -15.00 11.07
CA LYS A 277 16.83 -14.43 11.53
C LYS A 277 16.88 -14.12 13.02
N VAL A 278 17.02 -12.84 13.38
CA VAL A 278 16.89 -12.39 14.78
C VAL A 278 15.40 -12.25 15.14
N SER A 279 14.99 -12.73 16.32
CA SER A 279 13.61 -12.62 16.81
C SER A 279 13.20 -11.15 17.01
N GLY A 280 11.93 -10.81 16.79
CA GLY A 280 11.43 -9.42 16.88
C GLY A 280 11.98 -8.43 15.84
N LYS A 281 12.95 -8.83 15.00
CA LYS A 281 13.54 -8.04 13.91
C LYS A 281 12.93 -8.41 12.56
N TYR A 282 13.30 -7.69 11.50
CA TYR A 282 12.95 -8.07 10.14
C TYR A 282 13.73 -9.32 9.71
N ASP A 283 13.20 -9.99 8.70
CA ASP A 283 13.84 -11.03 7.90
C ASP A 283 14.37 -10.42 6.59
N TYR A 284 15.38 -11.04 5.99
CA TYR A 284 15.88 -10.66 4.66
C TYR A 284 15.35 -11.64 3.62
N LEU A 285 14.71 -11.11 2.57
CA LEU A 285 14.27 -11.88 1.42
C LEU A 285 15.28 -11.65 0.28
N PRO A 286 16.17 -12.61 -0.02
CA PRO A 286 17.12 -12.45 -1.12
C PRO A 286 16.38 -12.27 -2.44
N VAL A 287 16.68 -11.20 -3.16
CA VAL A 287 16.22 -11.03 -4.54
C VAL A 287 16.89 -12.13 -5.36
N ARG A 288 16.13 -13.15 -5.78
CA ARG A 288 16.61 -14.11 -6.77
C ARG A 288 16.91 -13.34 -8.04
N SER A 289 18.19 -13.19 -8.38
CA SER A 289 18.61 -12.74 -9.71
C SER A 289 17.92 -13.62 -10.73
N ALA A 290 17.10 -13.02 -11.61
CA ALA A 290 16.55 -13.75 -12.73
C ALA A 290 17.73 -14.14 -13.63
N VAL A 291 18.04 -15.44 -13.67
CA VAL A 291 18.96 -15.99 -14.66
C VAL A 291 18.32 -15.70 -16.02
N HIS A 292 18.95 -14.84 -16.79
CA HIS A 292 18.55 -14.61 -18.17
C HIS A 292 19.03 -15.82 -18.97
N PHE A 293 18.10 -16.47 -19.66
CA PHE A 293 18.37 -17.36 -20.78
C PHE A 293 18.31 -16.53 -22.06
#